data_AF-A0A6A4YQK2-F1
#
_entry.id   AF-A0A6A4YQK2-F1
#
_cell.length_a   1.000
_cell.length_b   1.000
_cell.length_c   1.000
_cell.angle_alpha   90.00
_cell.angle_beta   90.00
_cell.angle_gamma   90.00
#
_symmetry.space_group_name_H-M   'P 1'
#
loop_
_entity.id
_entity.type
_entity.pdbx_description
1 polymer ?
#
loop_
_entity_poly.entity_id
_entity_poly.type
_entity_poly.pdbx_seq_one_letter_code
_entity_poly.pdbx_strand_id
1 'polypeptide(L)'
;MLATAVLAAASGAALALDTYSTKVLRHTVLETCDLIQPLGLTQLHRGIQSPTDTLEESVPRQNKLSLAEIELNEPVGTQVFVQVFGGSEAAVATRLASLCPNGVRHKNLREAPAAAATIRKIVDSGDPKNRIDVVFMGDGYTASEQTRFFDDIQRLTNDM
;
A
#
# COMPACT_ATOMS: atom_id res chain seq x y z
N MET A 1 53.96 -25.82 -17.58
CA MET A 1 53.32 -24.52 -17.29
C MET A 1 51.91 -24.79 -16.80
N LEU A 2 51.71 -24.81 -15.49
CA LEU A 2 50.38 -24.92 -14.87
C LEU A 2 49.72 -23.53 -14.92
N ALA A 3 48.56 -23.42 -15.55
CA ALA A 3 47.70 -22.25 -15.45
C ALA A 3 46.52 -22.59 -14.53
N THR A 4 46.61 -22.12 -13.29
CA THR A 4 45.56 -22.23 -12.28
C THR A 4 44.48 -21.20 -12.59
N ALA A 5 43.31 -21.65 -13.04
CA ALA A 5 42.14 -20.78 -13.18
C ALA A 5 41.51 -20.54 -11.80
N VAL A 6 41.60 -19.31 -11.30
CA VAL A 6 40.90 -18.87 -10.10
C VAL A 6 39.45 -18.59 -10.49
N LEU A 7 38.52 -19.46 -10.10
CA LEU A 7 37.09 -19.13 -10.12
C LEU A 7 36.79 -18.19 -8.95
N ALA A 8 36.57 -16.91 -9.25
CA ALA A 8 35.97 -15.99 -8.30
C ALA A 8 34.50 -16.36 -8.11
N ALA A 9 34.15 -16.92 -6.95
CA ALA A 9 32.77 -17.06 -6.52
C ALA A 9 32.24 -15.66 -6.17
N ALA A 10 31.52 -15.02 -7.10
CA ALA A 10 30.73 -13.84 -6.79
C ALA A 10 29.55 -14.29 -5.91
N SER A 11 29.64 -13.99 -4.62
CA SER A 11 28.53 -14.07 -3.68
C SER A 11 27.45 -13.09 -4.10
N GLY A 12 26.45 -13.59 -4.84
CA GLY A 12 25.21 -12.86 -5.10
C GLY A 12 24.48 -12.65 -3.79
N ALA A 13 24.68 -11.50 -3.16
CA ALA A 13 23.72 -11.01 -2.17
C ALA A 13 22.38 -10.89 -2.89
N ALA A 14 21.38 -11.65 -2.44
CA ALA A 14 20.00 -11.43 -2.86
C ALA A 14 19.62 -10.02 -2.39
N LEU A 15 19.73 -9.03 -3.27
CA LEU A 15 19.27 -7.69 -3.00
C LEU A 15 17.78 -7.81 -2.68
N ALA A 16 17.38 -7.33 -1.51
CA ALA A 16 15.97 -7.17 -1.19
C ALA A 16 15.37 -6.32 -2.31
N LEU A 17 14.46 -6.91 -3.07
CA LEU A 17 13.88 -6.25 -4.22
C LEU A 17 12.78 -5.32 -3.70
N ASP A 18 13.06 -4.02 -3.70
CA ASP A 18 12.05 -3.02 -3.35
C ASP A 18 10.89 -3.11 -4.34
N THR A 19 9.67 -3.20 -3.81
CA THR A 19 8.47 -3.17 -4.63
C THR A 19 7.86 -1.78 -4.57
N TYR A 20 7.59 -1.22 -5.74
CA TYR A 20 6.92 0.06 -5.90
C TYR A 20 5.50 -0.15 -6.37
N SER A 21 4.60 0.73 -5.98
CA SER A 21 3.22 0.66 -6.45
C SER A 21 2.58 2.03 -6.62
N THR A 22 1.60 2.08 -7.52
CA THR A 22 0.74 3.26 -7.76
C THR A 22 -0.68 2.80 -8.05
N LYS A 23 -1.67 3.59 -7.63
CA LYS A 23 -3.08 3.27 -7.82
C LYS A 23 -3.80 4.37 -8.56
N VAL A 24 -4.53 3.99 -9.60
CA VAL A 24 -5.39 4.91 -10.37
C VAL A 24 -6.81 4.39 -10.48
N LEU A 25 -7.76 5.31 -10.57
CA LEU A 25 -9.12 5.05 -11.00
C LEU A 25 -9.22 5.37 -12.49
N ARG A 26 -9.38 4.34 -13.31
CA ARG A 26 -9.50 4.46 -14.76
C ARG A 26 -10.97 4.45 -15.16
N HIS A 27 -11.39 5.45 -15.92
CA HIS A 27 -12.69 5.47 -16.59
C HIS A 27 -12.51 4.87 -17.99
N THR A 28 -13.18 3.75 -18.27
CA THR A 28 -13.02 3.05 -19.55
C THR A 28 -13.68 3.78 -20.72
N VAL A 29 -14.77 4.50 -20.46
CA VAL A 29 -15.52 5.27 -21.47
C VAL A 29 -14.87 6.62 -21.80
N LEU A 30 -14.43 7.36 -20.78
CA LEU A 30 -13.86 8.71 -20.95
C LEU A 30 -12.35 8.70 -21.11
N GLU A 31 -11.71 7.53 -20.99
CA GLU A 31 -10.25 7.34 -21.01
C GLU A 31 -9.49 8.26 -20.04
N THR A 32 -10.14 8.64 -18.94
CA THR A 32 -9.53 9.46 -17.89
C THR A 32 -8.99 8.58 -16.79
N CYS A 33 -7.81 8.94 -16.26
CA CYS A 33 -7.24 8.31 -15.07
C CYS A 33 -7.12 9.33 -13.94
N ASP A 34 -7.71 9.03 -12.78
CA ASP A 34 -7.54 9.82 -11.57
C ASP A 34 -6.56 9.12 -10.61
N LEU A 35 -5.58 9.83 -10.08
CA LEU A 35 -4.64 9.29 -9.09
C LEU A 35 -5.36 9.03 -7.76
N ILE A 36 -5.22 7.82 -7.23
CA ILE A 36 -5.75 7.42 -5.92
C ILE A 36 -4.61 7.28 -4.90
N GLN A 37 -3.50 6.66 -5.29
CA GLN A 37 -2.30 6.52 -4.47
C GLN A 37 -1.09 6.90 -5.31
N PRO A 38 -0.24 7.84 -4.86
CA PRO A 38 0.99 8.20 -5.57
C PRO A 38 1.96 7.03 -5.65
N LEU A 39 2.88 7.10 -6.61
CA LEU A 39 3.97 6.14 -6.72
C LEU A 39 4.82 6.18 -5.44
N GLY A 40 5.02 5.02 -4.83
CA GLY A 40 5.86 4.90 -3.64
C GLY A 40 6.23 3.45 -3.33
N LEU A 41 7.08 3.29 -2.32
CA LEU A 41 7.44 1.99 -1.77
C LEU A 41 6.22 1.31 -1.15
N THR A 42 6.08 0.01 -1.40
CA THR A 42 5.02 -0.82 -0.85
C THR A 42 5.61 -2.10 -0.26
N GLN A 43 4.77 -2.90 0.39
CA GLN A 43 5.14 -4.26 0.81
C GLN A 43 5.61 -5.09 -0.39
N LEU A 44 6.57 -5.98 -0.12
CA LEU A 44 7.14 -6.86 -1.14
C LEU A 44 6.05 -7.72 -1.78
N HIS A 45 5.90 -7.61 -3.09
CA HIS A 45 4.88 -8.36 -3.82
C HIS A 45 5.51 -9.63 -4.41
N ARG A 46 5.03 -10.82 -4.02
CA ARG A 46 5.60 -12.12 -4.43
C ARG A 46 5.77 -12.26 -5.95
N GLY A 47 4.88 -11.65 -6.72
CA GLY A 47 4.92 -11.66 -8.19
C GLY A 47 6.02 -10.80 -8.83
N ILE A 48 6.78 -10.02 -8.06
CA ILE A 48 7.85 -9.15 -8.55
C ILE A 48 9.19 -9.76 -8.13
N GLN A 49 9.96 -10.26 -9.10
CA GLN A 49 11.24 -10.96 -8.88
C GLN A 49 12.43 -10.20 -9.49
N SER A 50 12.15 -9.34 -10.47
CA SER A 50 13.15 -8.52 -11.15
C SER A 50 12.77 -7.04 -11.14
N PRO A 51 13.75 -6.10 -11.28
CA PRO A 51 13.47 -4.67 -11.35
C PRO A 51 12.58 -4.23 -12.52
N THR A 52 12.48 -5.08 -13.55
CA THR A 52 11.67 -4.85 -14.75
C THR A 52 10.29 -5.49 -14.68
N ASP A 53 10.04 -6.32 -13.67
CA ASP A 53 8.74 -6.98 -13.53
C ASP A 53 7.68 -5.95 -13.18
N THR A 54 6.50 -6.14 -13.77
CA THR A 54 5.31 -5.35 -13.48
C THR A 54 4.11 -6.28 -13.33
N LEU A 55 3.23 -5.97 -12.37
CA LEU A 55 1.99 -6.71 -12.15
C LEU A 55 0.83 -5.74 -11.97
N GLU A 56 -0.34 -6.10 -12.50
CA GLU A 56 -1.54 -5.29 -12.43
C GLU A 56 -2.65 -6.03 -11.71
N GLU A 57 -3.27 -5.35 -10.76
CA GLU A 57 -4.51 -5.80 -10.14
C GLU A 57 -5.61 -4.82 -10.48
N SER A 58 -6.68 -5.32 -11.10
CA SER A 58 -7.81 -4.52 -11.54
C SER A 58 -9.07 -4.94 -10.79
N VAL A 59 -9.71 -3.99 -10.12
CA VAL A 59 -10.94 -4.21 -9.36
C VAL A 59 -12.02 -3.23 -9.87
N PRO A 60 -13.16 -3.73 -10.37
CA PRO A 60 -14.24 -2.85 -10.81
C PRO A 60 -14.81 -2.08 -9.61
N ARG A 61 -15.13 -0.80 -9.81
CA ARG A 61 -15.73 0.02 -8.77
C ARG A 61 -17.17 -0.41 -8.55
N GLN A 62 -17.48 -0.95 -7.37
CA GLN A 62 -18.82 -1.42 -7.02
C GLN A 62 -19.70 -0.34 -6.37
N ASN A 63 -19.10 0.63 -5.68
CA ASN A 63 -19.85 1.70 -4.99
C ASN A 63 -19.88 3.00 -5.79
N LYS A 64 -21.07 3.52 -6.09
CA LYS A 64 -21.28 4.91 -6.55
C LYS A 64 -21.11 5.83 -5.32
N LEU A 65 -20.27 6.87 -5.43
CA LEU A 65 -19.80 7.73 -4.31
C LEU A 65 -20.73 8.93 -4.08
N SER A 66 -21.64 9.27 -5.02
CA SER A 66 -22.50 10.45 -4.87
C SER A 66 -23.90 10.27 -5.46
N LEU A 67 -24.86 11.04 -4.93
CA LEU A 67 -26.22 11.14 -5.48
C LEU A 67 -26.23 11.56 -6.96
N ALA A 68 -25.30 12.44 -7.35
CA ALA A 68 -25.11 12.85 -8.75
C ALA A 68 -24.68 11.69 -9.66
N GLU A 69 -23.79 10.79 -9.19
CA GLU A 69 -23.39 9.59 -9.96
C GLU A 69 -24.52 8.54 -10.06
N ILE A 70 -25.46 8.55 -9.12
CA ILE A 70 -26.67 7.73 -9.18
C ILE A 70 -27.64 8.29 -10.23
N GLU A 71 -27.86 9.62 -10.22
CA GLU A 71 -28.72 10.33 -11.18
C GLU A 71 -28.19 10.25 -12.63
N LEU A 72 -26.87 10.26 -12.82
CA LEU A 72 -26.23 10.10 -14.12
C LEU A 72 -26.43 8.71 -14.76
N ASN A 73 -26.96 7.74 -14.02
CA ASN A 73 -27.25 6.39 -14.50
C ASN A 73 -26.05 5.70 -15.21
N GLU A 74 -24.83 6.04 -14.79
CA GLU A 74 -23.61 5.43 -15.32
C GLU A 74 -23.64 3.90 -15.09
N PRO A 75 -23.36 3.09 -16.12
CA PRO A 75 -23.34 1.64 -15.98
C PRO A 75 -22.29 1.23 -14.95
N VAL A 76 -22.66 0.32 -14.04
CA VAL A 76 -21.70 -0.26 -13.10
C VAL A 76 -20.58 -0.94 -13.89
N GLY A 77 -19.33 -0.59 -13.56
CA GLY A 77 -18.14 -1.11 -14.27
C GLY A 77 -17.52 -0.18 -15.32
N THR A 78 -18.04 1.03 -15.54
CA THR A 78 -17.35 2.04 -16.38
C THR A 78 -16.08 2.59 -15.73
N GLN A 79 -15.90 2.35 -14.43
CA GLN A 79 -14.72 2.75 -13.68
C GLN A 79 -14.07 1.55 -12.98
N VAL A 80 -12.76 1.45 -13.10
CA VAL A 80 -11.94 0.35 -12.59
C VAL A 80 -10.77 0.92 -11.79
N PHE A 81 -10.58 0.43 -10.58
CA PHE A 81 -9.35 0.67 -9.83
C PHE A 81 -8.26 -0.22 -10.38
N VAL A 82 -7.17 0.36 -10.84
CA VAL A 82 -5.99 -0.36 -11.32
C VAL A 82 -4.84 -0.04 -10.38
N GLN A 83 -4.33 -1.07 -9.73
CA GLN A 83 -3.10 -1.03 -8.94
C GLN A 83 -1.98 -1.61 -9.80
N VAL A 84 -0.91 -0.84 -9.99
CA VAL A 84 0.29 -1.30 -10.68
C VAL A 84 1.38 -1.51 -9.64
N PHE A 85 2.00 -2.69 -9.67
CA PHE A 85 3.19 -3.05 -8.91
C PHE A 85 4.38 -3.18 -9.85
N GLY A 86 5.58 -2.88 -9.37
CA GLY A 86 6.80 -3.14 -10.14
C GLY A 86 8.06 -3.16 -9.29
N GLY A 87 9.11 -3.79 -9.83
CA GLY A 87 10.42 -3.90 -9.16
C GLY A 87 11.28 -2.65 -9.23
N SER A 88 10.79 -1.59 -9.88
CA SER A 88 11.41 -0.27 -9.93
C SER A 88 10.38 0.81 -10.22
N GLU A 89 10.66 2.05 -9.82
CA GLU A 89 9.84 3.22 -10.17
C GLU A 89 9.65 3.37 -11.69
N ALA A 90 10.71 3.13 -12.46
CA ALA A 90 10.69 3.26 -13.92
C ALA A 90 9.76 2.22 -14.57
N ALA A 91 9.75 0.98 -14.08
CA ALA A 91 8.86 -0.07 -14.57
C ALA A 91 7.39 0.30 -14.31
N VAL A 92 7.09 0.79 -13.11
CA VAL A 92 5.74 1.25 -12.74
C VAL A 92 5.33 2.47 -13.56
N ALA A 93 6.20 3.47 -13.71
CA ALA A 93 5.91 4.68 -14.48
C ALA A 93 5.65 4.38 -15.97
N THR A 94 6.45 3.49 -16.56
CA THR A 94 6.27 3.06 -17.96
C THR A 94 4.93 2.33 -18.13
N ARG A 95 4.59 1.44 -17.20
CA ARG A 95 3.32 0.72 -17.25
C ARG A 95 2.14 1.66 -17.04
N LEU A 96 2.24 2.60 -16.11
CA LEU A 96 1.22 3.62 -15.86
C LEU A 96 0.98 4.49 -17.10
N ALA A 97 2.03 4.91 -17.81
CA ALA A 97 1.91 5.66 -19.05
C ALA A 97 1.18 4.87 -20.15
N SER A 98 1.38 3.55 -20.20
CA SER A 98 0.66 2.66 -21.14
C SER A 98 -0.83 2.51 -20.79
N LEU A 99 -1.18 2.53 -19.50
CA LEU A 99 -2.57 2.43 -19.04
C LEU A 99 -3.34 3.74 -19.20
N CYS A 100 -2.65 4.87 -19.07
CA CYS A 100 -3.21 6.21 -19.01
C CYS A 100 -2.51 7.13 -20.03
N PRO A 101 -2.77 6.95 -21.35
CA PRO A 101 -2.08 7.70 -22.40
C PRO A 101 -2.38 9.21 -22.34
N ASN A 102 -3.56 9.59 -21.84
CA ASN A 102 -3.98 10.98 -21.63
C ASN A 102 -3.41 11.61 -20.34
N GLY A 103 -2.50 10.90 -19.65
CA GLY A 103 -1.94 11.30 -18.38
C GLY A 103 -2.82 10.95 -17.18
N VAL A 104 -2.29 11.21 -16.00
CA VAL A 104 -2.96 10.96 -14.71
C VAL A 104 -3.34 12.28 -14.07
N ARG A 105 -4.61 12.41 -13.70
CA ARG A 105 -5.16 13.59 -13.02
C ARG A 105 -4.96 13.45 -11.53
N HIS A 106 -4.32 14.43 -10.92
CA HIS A 106 -4.26 14.53 -9.47
C HIS A 106 -5.55 15.17 -8.98
N LYS A 107 -6.50 14.35 -8.53
CA LYS A 107 -7.54 14.88 -7.65
C LYS A 107 -6.86 15.17 -6.32
N ASN A 108 -7.03 16.39 -5.80
CA ASN A 108 -6.76 16.68 -4.40
C ASN A 108 -7.77 15.91 -3.56
N LEU A 109 -7.63 14.58 -3.51
CA LEU A 109 -8.19 13.78 -2.44
C LEU A 109 -7.46 14.30 -1.22
N ARG A 110 -8.12 15.22 -0.53
CA ARG A 110 -7.64 15.77 0.73
C ARG A 110 -7.38 14.55 1.60
N GLU A 111 -6.12 14.16 1.72
CA GLU A 111 -5.69 13.22 2.73
C GLU A 111 -6.11 13.91 4.02
N ALA A 112 -7.24 13.45 4.58
CA ALA A 112 -7.69 13.96 5.84
C ALA A 112 -6.47 13.75 6.75
N PRO A 113 -5.91 14.81 7.34
CA PRO A 113 -4.74 14.63 8.19
C PRO A 113 -5.15 13.58 9.22
N ALA A 114 -4.55 12.40 9.12
CA ALA A 114 -4.81 11.35 10.07
C ALA A 114 -4.41 11.95 11.41
N ALA A 115 -5.39 12.16 12.29
CA ALA A 115 -5.11 12.67 13.62
C ALA A 115 -4.02 11.77 14.20
N ALA A 116 -2.94 12.38 14.70
CA ALA A 116 -1.80 11.62 15.21
C ALA A 116 -2.31 10.58 16.21
N ALA A 117 -1.96 9.31 15.98
CA ALA A 117 -2.40 8.23 16.85
C ALA A 117 -1.87 8.46 18.26
N THR A 118 -2.73 8.31 19.26
CA THR A 118 -2.30 8.35 20.66
C THR A 118 -1.75 6.99 21.03
N ILE A 119 -0.45 6.93 21.35
CA ILE A 119 0.23 5.70 21.76
C ILE A 119 0.48 5.76 23.27
N ARG A 120 0.09 4.71 23.99
CA ARG A 120 0.31 4.56 25.44
C ARG A 120 0.88 3.19 25.74
N LYS A 121 2.00 3.12 26.47
CA LYS A 121 2.50 1.86 27.01
C LYS A 121 1.57 1.37 28.12
N ILE A 122 1.18 0.10 28.06
CA ILE A 122 0.31 -0.55 29.06
C ILE A 122 1.15 -1.38 30.05
N VAL A 123 2.13 -2.13 29.53
CA VAL A 123 3.14 -2.85 30.31
C VAL A 123 4.51 -2.44 29.78
N ASP A 124 5.43 -2.08 30.69
CA ASP A 124 6.82 -1.77 30.33
C ASP A 124 7.77 -2.75 31.04
N SER A 125 8.28 -3.71 30.28
CA SER A 125 9.15 -4.79 30.76
C SER A 125 10.64 -4.54 30.49
N GLY A 126 11.01 -3.31 30.08
CA GLY A 126 12.39 -2.90 29.80
C GLY A 126 12.73 -2.73 28.32
N ASP A 127 14.01 -2.91 27.97
CA ASP A 127 14.52 -2.63 26.61
C ASP A 127 13.89 -3.56 25.54
N PRO A 128 13.27 -3.00 24.49
CA PRO A 128 12.64 -3.78 23.42
C PRO A 128 13.63 -4.69 22.66
N LYS A 129 14.94 -4.41 22.68
CA LYS A 129 15.95 -5.26 22.02
C LYS A 129 15.97 -6.70 22.51
N ASN A 130 15.54 -6.93 23.75
CA ASN A 130 15.56 -8.23 24.42
C ASN A 130 14.17 -8.67 24.90
N ARG A 131 13.09 -8.04 24.41
CA ARG A 131 11.70 -8.29 24.83
C ARG A 131 10.80 -8.37 23.60
N ILE A 132 9.59 -8.89 23.80
CA ILE A 132 8.57 -8.93 22.75
C ILE A 132 7.71 -7.68 22.91
N ASP A 133 7.64 -6.87 21.86
CA ASP A 133 6.72 -5.75 21.78
C ASP A 133 5.38 -6.23 21.20
N VAL A 134 4.31 -6.11 21.98
CA VAL A 134 2.94 -6.39 21.55
C VAL A 134 2.19 -5.08 21.45
N VAL A 135 1.61 -4.82 20.27
CA VAL A 135 0.86 -3.59 19.98
C VAL A 135 -0.61 -3.93 19.80
N PHE A 136 -1.48 -3.23 20.52
CA PHE A 136 -2.92 -3.30 20.36
C PHE A 136 -3.43 -2.07 19.61
N MET A 137 -4.26 -2.28 18.60
CA MET A 137 -4.91 -1.22 17.84
C MET A 137 -6.39 -1.17 18.22
N GLY A 138 -6.92 0.04 18.43
CA GLY A 138 -8.33 0.25 18.75
C GLY A 138 -9.21 0.08 17.51
N ASP A 139 -9.50 -1.16 17.12
CA ASP A 139 -10.47 -1.48 16.08
C ASP A 139 -11.89 -1.49 16.68
N GLY A 140 -12.84 -0.80 16.04
CA GLY A 140 -14.22 -0.66 16.52
C GLY A 140 -14.46 0.36 17.64
N TYR A 141 -13.45 1.08 18.12
CA TYR A 141 -13.61 2.15 19.11
C TYR A 141 -13.66 3.54 18.45
N THR A 142 -14.55 4.40 18.95
CA THR A 142 -14.57 5.82 18.55
C THR A 142 -13.52 6.63 19.32
N ALA A 143 -13.18 7.83 18.85
CA ALA A 143 -12.23 8.72 19.53
C ALA A 143 -12.68 9.07 20.97
N SER A 144 -13.99 9.19 21.21
CA SER A 144 -14.55 9.41 22.55
C SER A 144 -14.40 8.20 23.49
N GLU A 145 -14.19 7.01 22.94
CA GLU A 145 -14.03 5.77 23.70
C GLU A 145 -12.57 5.40 23.95
N GLN A 146 -11.63 6.30 23.66
CA GLN A 146 -10.19 6.08 23.87
C GLN A 146 -9.86 5.58 25.27
N THR A 147 -10.43 6.18 26.32
CA THR A 147 -10.20 5.73 27.70
C THR A 147 -10.68 4.31 27.92
N ARG A 148 -11.86 3.97 27.41
CA ARG A 148 -12.44 2.63 27.51
C ARG A 148 -11.56 1.59 26.83
N PHE A 149 -11.10 1.85 25.61
CA PHE A 149 -10.15 0.97 24.90
C PHE A 149 -8.93 0.68 25.77
N PHE A 150 -8.33 1.73 26.32
CA PHE A 150 -7.13 1.60 27.13
C PHE A 150 -7.34 0.83 28.44
N ASP A 151 -8.51 0.97 29.07
CA ASP A 151 -8.88 0.21 30.26
C ASP A 151 -9.15 -1.26 29.93
N ASP A 152 -9.78 -1.53 28.79
CA ASP A 152 -10.05 -2.89 28.31
C ASP A 152 -8.74 -3.64 28.01
N ILE A 153 -7.77 -2.98 27.37
CA ILE A 153 -6.44 -3.57 27.12
C ILE A 153 -5.67 -3.76 28.44
N GLN A 154 -5.73 -2.82 29.37
CA GLN A 154 -5.10 -2.97 30.69
C GLN A 154 -5.64 -4.20 31.43
N ARG A 155 -6.97 -4.38 31.45
CA ARG A 155 -7.60 -5.55 32.05
C ARG A 155 -7.15 -6.83 31.37
N LEU A 156 -7.16 -6.87 30.03
CA LEU A 156 -6.69 -8.02 29.26
C LEU A 156 -5.25 -8.40 29.63
N THR A 157 -4.34 -7.42 29.73
CA THR A 157 -2.94 -7.69 30.12
C THR A 157 -2.77 -8.13 31.56
N ASN A 158 -3.70 -7.80 32.47
CA ASN A 158 -3.67 -8.28 33.85
C ASN A 158 -4.16 -9.73 33.96
N ASP A 159 -5.03 -10.16 33.03
CA ASP A 159 -5.64 -11.49 33.02
C ASP A 159 -4.75 -12.53 32.30
N MET A 160 -3.67 -12.10 31.62
CA MET A 160 -2.69 -12.93 30.90
C MET A 160 -1.50 -13.33 31.78
#